data_AF-A0A7V4J1P3-F1
#
_entry.id   AF-A0A7V4J1P3-F1
#
_cell.length_a   1.000
_cell.length_b   1.000
_cell.length_c   1.000
_cell.angle_alpha   90.00
_cell.angle_beta   90.00
_cell.angle_gamma   90.00
#
_symmetry.space_group_name_H-M   'P 1'
#
loop_
_entity.id
_entity.type
_entity.pdbx_description
1 polymer ?
#
loop_
_entity_poly.entity_id
_entity_poly.type
_entity_poly.pdbx_seq_one_letter_code
_entity_poly.pdbx_strand_id
1 'polypeptide(L)'
;MVRPIIIYKKVYRSSIAFAKKYGITHFFEIGCMGVEHALLPEKGLVYSGQLIIGADSHTCTYGALGAFSTGVGSTDMATAMANGKVWLKVPETIKFIYKGKLNKWVSGKDLILYTIGNIGVDGARYKA
;
A
#
# COMPACT_ATOMS: atom_id res chain seq x y z
N MET A 1 15.31 -29.86 -5.35
CA MET A 1 15.39 -28.39 -5.31
C MET A 1 14.77 -27.76 -6.59
N VAL A 2 13.50 -28.09 -6.94
CA VAL A 2 12.86 -27.70 -8.23
C VAL A 2 11.49 -27.02 -8.05
N ARG A 3 10.94 -27.01 -6.82
CA ARG A 3 9.61 -26.47 -6.51
C ARG A 3 9.43 -24.94 -6.66
N PRO A 4 10.42 -24.07 -6.36
CA PRO A 4 10.19 -22.61 -6.38
C PRO A 4 9.83 -22.06 -7.77
N ILE A 5 10.47 -22.56 -8.82
CA ILE A 5 10.29 -22.08 -10.19
C ILE A 5 8.90 -22.45 -10.74
N ILE A 6 8.38 -23.62 -10.36
CA ILE A 6 7.06 -24.10 -10.79
C ILE A 6 5.96 -23.24 -10.17
N ILE A 7 6.07 -22.92 -8.88
CA ILE A 7 5.10 -22.05 -8.18
C ILE A 7 5.11 -20.66 -8.79
N TYR A 8 6.28 -20.07 -9.00
CA TYR A 8 6.40 -18.75 -9.62
C TYR A 8 5.72 -18.69 -11.00
N LYS A 9 6.04 -19.65 -11.89
CA LYS A 9 5.41 -19.72 -13.21
C LYS A 9 3.90 -19.92 -13.13
N LYS A 10 3.41 -20.70 -12.17
CA LYS A 10 1.97 -20.93 -11.97
C LYS A 10 1.27 -19.64 -11.51
N VAL A 11 1.82 -18.94 -10.53
CA VAL A 11 1.24 -17.68 -10.02
C VAL A 11 1.22 -16.64 -11.12
N TYR A 12 2.36 -16.42 -11.80
CA TYR A 12 2.46 -15.46 -12.90
C TYR A 12 1.40 -15.71 -14.00
N ARG A 13 1.30 -16.95 -14.49
CA ARG A 13 0.31 -17.33 -15.50
C ARG A 13 -1.13 -17.15 -15.00
N SER A 14 -1.38 -17.45 -13.73
CA SER A 14 -2.70 -17.28 -13.12
C SER A 14 -3.08 -15.79 -13.03
N SER A 15 -2.15 -14.92 -12.68
CA SER A 15 -2.38 -13.46 -12.64
C SER A 15 -2.69 -12.89 -14.03
N ILE A 16 -1.96 -13.30 -15.07
CA ILE A 16 -2.27 -12.89 -16.45
C ILE A 16 -3.66 -13.38 -16.88
N ALA A 17 -3.95 -14.66 -16.62
CA ALA A 17 -5.25 -15.24 -16.97
C ALA A 17 -6.40 -14.52 -16.26
N PHE A 18 -6.20 -14.16 -14.98
CA PHE A 18 -7.16 -13.38 -14.20
C PHE A 18 -7.37 -11.98 -14.78
N ALA A 19 -6.29 -11.25 -15.04
CA ALA A 19 -6.35 -9.90 -15.61
C ALA A 19 -7.09 -9.89 -16.94
N LYS A 20 -6.79 -10.86 -17.84
CA LYS A 20 -7.50 -11.02 -19.12
C LYS A 20 -8.97 -11.38 -18.94
N LYS A 21 -9.29 -12.32 -18.05
CA LYS A 21 -10.67 -12.77 -17.80
C LYS A 21 -11.57 -11.63 -17.34
N TYR A 22 -11.06 -10.74 -16.49
CA TYR A 22 -11.83 -9.66 -15.89
C TYR A 22 -11.56 -8.28 -16.53
N GLY A 23 -10.81 -8.23 -17.63
CA GLY A 23 -10.54 -6.98 -18.35
C GLY A 23 -9.78 -5.93 -17.52
N ILE A 24 -8.87 -6.36 -16.63
CA ILE A 24 -8.10 -5.46 -15.77
C ILE A 24 -7.12 -4.66 -16.65
N THR A 25 -7.33 -3.35 -16.73
CA THR A 25 -6.54 -2.45 -17.58
C THR A 25 -5.21 -2.03 -16.94
N HIS A 26 -5.16 -1.95 -15.61
CA HIS A 26 -3.96 -1.58 -14.85
C HIS A 26 -3.21 -2.82 -14.37
N PHE A 27 -2.66 -3.57 -15.32
CA PHE A 27 -1.83 -4.75 -15.06
C PHE A 27 -0.39 -4.48 -15.51
N PHE A 28 0.56 -4.49 -14.56
CA PHE A 28 1.96 -4.14 -14.82
C PHE A 28 2.82 -5.41 -14.89
N GLU A 29 3.19 -5.81 -16.12
CA GLU A 29 4.00 -7.00 -16.38
C GLU A 29 5.50 -6.77 -16.17
N ILE A 30 6.25 -7.88 -16.19
CA ILE A 30 7.72 -7.88 -16.16
C ILE A 30 8.23 -6.94 -17.27
N GLY A 31 9.13 -6.03 -16.91
CA GLY A 31 9.68 -5.02 -17.81
C GLY A 31 8.95 -3.67 -17.78
N CYS A 32 7.74 -3.60 -17.21
CA CYS A 32 6.99 -2.35 -17.00
C CYS A 32 6.47 -2.18 -15.56
N MET A 33 6.96 -3.01 -14.64
CA MET A 33 6.63 -3.03 -13.22
C MET A 33 7.70 -2.37 -12.33
N GLY A 34 7.36 -2.17 -11.06
CA GLY A 34 8.23 -1.63 -10.02
C GLY A 34 7.69 -1.98 -8.63
N VAL A 35 8.24 -1.39 -7.57
CA VAL A 35 7.67 -1.50 -6.22
C VAL A 35 6.29 -0.83 -6.24
N GLU A 36 5.24 -1.57 -5.92
CA GLU A 36 3.85 -1.11 -6.12
C GLU A 36 3.57 0.25 -5.50
N HIS A 37 4.10 0.51 -4.30
CA HIS A 37 3.84 1.76 -3.58
C HIS A 37 4.52 2.99 -4.17
N ALA A 38 5.54 2.80 -5.02
CA ALA A 38 6.11 3.87 -5.84
C ALA A 38 5.42 3.93 -7.22
N LEU A 39 5.21 2.75 -7.81
CA LEU A 39 4.66 2.62 -9.16
C LEU A 39 3.24 3.19 -9.29
N LEU A 40 2.32 2.86 -8.38
CA LEU A 40 0.92 3.31 -8.51
C LEU A 40 0.80 4.85 -8.45
N PRO A 41 1.48 5.56 -7.53
CA PRO A 41 1.62 7.02 -7.58
C PRO A 41 2.21 7.55 -8.89
N GLU A 42 3.34 7.00 -9.36
CA GLU A 42 4.01 7.44 -10.59
C GLU A 42 3.14 7.27 -11.84
N LYS A 43 2.25 6.28 -11.85
CA LYS A 43 1.28 6.03 -12.91
C LYS A 43 0.02 6.89 -12.80
N GLY A 44 -0.09 7.76 -11.80
CA GLY A 44 -1.29 8.54 -11.56
C GLY A 44 -2.49 7.64 -11.24
N LEU A 45 -2.32 6.66 -10.35
CA LEU A 45 -3.42 5.82 -9.88
C LEU A 45 -3.80 6.11 -8.43
N VAL A 46 -3.12 7.07 -7.80
CA VAL A 46 -3.30 7.46 -6.41
C VAL A 46 -3.50 8.98 -6.34
N TYR A 47 -4.62 9.41 -5.77
CA TYR A 47 -5.01 10.80 -5.67
C TYR A 47 -5.62 11.13 -4.31
N SER A 48 -5.54 12.42 -3.96
CA SER A 48 -6.14 12.94 -2.73
C SER A 48 -7.65 12.68 -2.67
N GLY A 49 -8.15 12.31 -1.49
CA GLY A 49 -9.55 12.01 -1.25
C GLY A 49 -10.01 10.61 -1.65
N GLN A 50 -9.13 9.77 -2.21
CA GLN A 50 -9.46 8.38 -2.50
C GLN A 50 -9.42 7.48 -1.25
N LEU A 51 -10.23 6.43 -1.28
CA LEU A 51 -10.12 5.26 -0.40
C LEU A 51 -9.41 4.14 -1.18
N ILE A 52 -8.23 3.71 -0.73
CA ILE A 52 -7.43 2.69 -1.41
C ILE A 52 -7.13 1.54 -0.46
N ILE A 53 -7.49 0.32 -0.84
CA ILE A 53 -7.09 -0.90 -0.14
C ILE A 53 -6.10 -1.69 -1.00
N GLY A 54 -5.17 -2.38 -0.35
CA GLY A 54 -4.13 -3.17 -1.01
C GLY A 54 -3.85 -4.47 -0.27
N ALA A 55 -3.30 -5.46 -0.97
CA ALA A 55 -2.95 -6.75 -0.38
C ALA A 55 -1.53 -6.75 0.25
N ASP A 56 -0.94 -5.57 0.43
CA ASP A 56 0.35 -5.34 1.09
C ASP A 56 0.17 -4.48 2.36
N SER A 57 0.96 -4.76 3.39
CA SER A 57 0.91 -4.07 4.68
C SER A 57 1.32 -2.59 4.62
N HIS A 58 2.08 -2.17 3.61
CA HIS A 58 2.59 -0.80 3.43
C HIS A 58 1.74 0.03 2.46
N THR A 59 0.53 -0.43 2.12
CA THR A 59 -0.45 0.35 1.35
C THR A 59 -0.74 1.72 1.96
N CYS A 60 -0.48 1.90 3.27
CA CYS A 60 -0.51 3.19 3.96
C CYS A 60 0.39 4.28 3.35
N THR A 61 1.38 3.91 2.53
CA THR A 61 2.27 4.84 1.81
C THR A 61 1.49 5.88 0.99
N TYR A 62 0.35 5.51 0.42
CA TYR A 62 -0.49 6.41 -0.38
C TYR A 62 -1.10 7.56 0.44
N GLY A 63 -1.11 7.47 1.77
CA GLY A 63 -1.47 8.56 2.67
C GLY A 63 -0.63 9.82 2.48
N ALA A 64 0.61 9.69 1.99
CA ALA A 64 1.45 10.83 1.62
C ALA A 64 0.85 11.73 0.53
N LEU A 65 -0.09 11.19 -0.27
CA LEU A 65 -0.81 11.90 -1.32
C LEU A 65 -2.23 12.36 -0.90
N GLY A 66 -2.57 12.25 0.39
CA GLY A 66 -3.89 12.64 0.90
C GLY A 66 -5.00 11.62 0.64
N ALA A 67 -4.66 10.38 0.27
CA ALA A 67 -5.61 9.27 0.23
C ALA A 67 -5.77 8.63 1.62
N PHE A 68 -6.95 8.10 1.94
CA PHE A 68 -7.06 7.14 3.03
C PHE A 68 -6.70 5.75 2.47
N SER A 69 -5.60 5.16 2.93
CA SER A 69 -5.13 3.90 2.40
C SER A 69 -4.71 2.89 3.46
N THR A 70 -5.04 1.61 3.24
CA THR A 70 -4.77 0.55 4.23
C THR A 70 -4.57 -0.82 3.59
N GLY A 71 -3.73 -1.64 4.23
CA GLY A 71 -3.52 -3.03 3.85
C GLY A 71 -4.68 -3.90 4.37
N VAL A 72 -5.12 -4.87 3.57
CA VAL A 72 -6.19 -5.80 3.93
C VAL A 72 -5.82 -7.24 3.59
N GLY A 73 -6.49 -8.20 4.23
CA GLY A 73 -6.30 -9.62 3.94
C GLY A 73 -6.91 -10.04 2.60
N SER A 74 -6.60 -11.26 2.16
CA SER A 74 -7.11 -11.83 0.90
C SER A 74 -8.64 -11.91 0.85
N THR A 75 -9.30 -12.21 1.98
CA THR A 75 -10.77 -12.28 2.08
C THR A 75 -11.43 -10.91 1.87
N ASP A 76 -10.87 -9.88 2.50
CA ASP A 76 -11.37 -8.50 2.35
C ASP A 76 -11.12 -8.00 0.93
N MET A 77 -9.94 -8.28 0.36
CA MET A 77 -9.62 -7.95 -1.02
C MET A 77 -10.58 -8.64 -2.00
N ALA A 78 -10.83 -9.94 -1.84
CA ALA A 78 -11.77 -10.68 -2.68
C ALA A 78 -13.20 -10.11 -2.58
N THR A 79 -13.64 -9.75 -1.37
CA THR A 79 -14.95 -9.13 -1.14
C THR A 79 -15.04 -7.75 -1.80
N ALA A 80 -13.99 -6.93 -1.69
CA ALA A 80 -13.96 -5.62 -2.30
C ALA A 80 -13.87 -5.68 -3.83
N MET A 81 -13.13 -6.63 -4.39
CA MET A 81 -13.10 -6.87 -5.83
C MET A 81 -14.46 -7.34 -6.37
N ALA A 82 -15.20 -8.15 -5.60
CA ALA A 82 -16.52 -8.63 -5.99
C ALA A 82 -17.61 -7.54 -5.87
N ASN A 83 -17.54 -6.69 -4.84
CA ASN A 83 -18.66 -5.84 -4.45
C ASN A 83 -18.38 -4.33 -4.59
N GLY A 84 -17.13 -3.93 -4.84
CA GLY A 84 -16.69 -2.53 -4.85
C GLY A 84 -16.76 -1.84 -3.48
N LYS A 85 -16.86 -2.62 -2.38
CA LYS A 85 -17.09 -2.11 -1.01
C LYS A 85 -16.24 -2.87 -0.01
N VAL A 86 -15.84 -2.17 1.05
CA VAL A 86 -15.07 -2.72 2.17
C VAL A 86 -15.62 -2.16 3.49
N TRP A 87 -15.60 -2.97 4.54
CA TRP A 87 -15.95 -2.54 5.89
C TRP A 87 -14.70 -2.14 6.64
N LEU A 88 -14.65 -0.91 7.11
CA LEU A 88 -13.53 -0.38 7.88
C LEU A 88 -14.06 0.29 9.14
N LYS A 89 -13.41 0.04 10.27
CA LYS A 89 -13.63 0.83 11.47
C LYS A 89 -12.91 2.16 11.29
N VAL A 90 -13.62 3.27 11.47
CA VAL A 90 -13.02 4.61 11.43
C VAL A 90 -11.98 4.71 12.57
N PRO A 91 -10.70 4.96 12.26
CA PRO A 91 -9.67 5.09 13.29
C PRO A 91 -9.72 6.48 13.95
N GLU A 92 -9.23 6.56 15.18
CA GLU A 92 -8.89 7.87 15.77
C GLU A 92 -7.61 8.42 15.14
N THR A 93 -7.43 9.74 15.14
CA THR A 93 -6.24 10.37 14.54
C THR A 93 -5.22 10.78 15.60
N ILE A 94 -3.94 10.48 15.36
CA ILE A 94 -2.80 11.06 16.08
C ILE A 94 -2.17 12.15 15.21
N LYS A 95 -2.08 13.37 15.74
CA LYS A 95 -1.46 14.49 15.02
C LYS A 95 -0.02 14.69 15.45
N PHE A 96 0.93 14.38 14.56
CA PHE A 96 2.33 14.76 14.71
C PHE A 96 2.60 16.10 14.02
N ILE A 97 3.07 17.10 14.77
CA ILE A 97 3.41 18.42 14.25
C ILE A 97 4.93 18.61 14.35
N TYR A 98 5.64 18.48 13.23
CA TYR A 98 7.06 18.82 13.14
C TYR A 98 7.23 20.32 12.94
N LYS A 99 8.12 20.95 13.72
CA LYS A 99 8.41 22.39 13.65
C LYS A 99 9.89 22.61 13.34
N GLY A 100 10.21 23.73 12.67
CA GLY A 100 11.58 24.12 12.33
C GLY A 100 12.01 23.70 10.93
N LYS A 101 13.33 23.69 10.70
CA LYS A 101 13.96 23.25 9.44
C LYS A 101 14.79 22.00 9.70
N LEU A 102 14.85 21.11 8.70
CA LEU A 102 15.75 19.96 8.76
C LEU A 102 17.20 20.41 8.83
N ASN A 103 17.97 19.78 9.71
CA ASN A 103 19.42 19.95 9.74
C ASN A 103 20.05 19.36 8.47
N LYS A 104 21.28 19.76 8.17
CA LYS A 104 22.07 19.15 7.09
C LYS A 104 22.11 17.63 7.27
N TRP A 105 21.83 16.89 6.20
CA TRP A 105 21.78 15.42 6.15
C TRP A 105 20.57 14.75 6.82
N VAL A 106 19.68 15.50 7.46
CA VAL A 106 18.44 14.93 8.02
C VAL A 106 17.36 14.93 6.95
N SER A 107 16.63 13.81 6.87
CA SER A 107 15.60 13.53 5.87
C SER A 107 14.27 13.13 6.51
N GLY A 108 13.25 12.88 5.68
CA GLY A 108 11.98 12.32 6.15
C GLY A 108 12.12 10.94 6.82
N LYS A 109 13.15 10.16 6.44
CA LYS A 109 13.45 8.87 7.08
C LYS A 109 13.83 9.05 8.54
N ASP A 110 14.64 10.05 8.84
CA ASP A 110 15.11 10.33 10.20
C ASP A 110 13.95 10.83 11.07
N LEU A 111 13.07 11.68 10.51
CA LEU A 111 11.87 12.12 11.22
C LEU A 111 10.94 10.97 11.60
N ILE A 112 10.61 10.08 10.64
CA ILE A 112 9.70 8.97 10.94
C ILE A 112 10.34 7.96 11.89
N LEU A 113 11.65 7.70 11.79
CA LEU A 113 12.36 6.84 12.74
C LEU A 113 12.39 7.44 14.15
N TYR A 114 12.61 8.76 14.28
CA TYR A 114 12.52 9.46 15.56
C TYR A 114 11.11 9.32 16.17
N THR A 115 10.07 9.54 15.37
CA THR A 115 8.68 9.39 15.83
C THR A 115 8.38 7.97 16.27
N ILE A 116 8.73 6.96 15.48
CA ILE A 116 8.58 5.54 15.85
C ILE A 116 9.34 5.21 17.14
N GLY A 117 10.55 5.75 17.32
CA GLY A 117 11.33 5.59 18.55
C GLY A 117 10.63 6.15 19.80
N ASN A 118 9.86 7.22 19.65
CA ASN A 118 9.09 7.82 20.76
C ASN A 118 7.79 7.07 21.08
N ILE A 119 7.07 6.58 20.07
CA ILE A 119 5.76 5.93 20.27
C ILE A 119 5.87 4.40 20.43
N GLY A 120 6.98 3.80 20.02
CA GLY A 120 7.16 2.35 19.97
C GLY A 120 6.36 1.68 18.85
N VAL A 121 6.56 0.36 18.68
CA VAL A 121 5.95 -0.41 17.58
C VAL A 121 4.42 -0.46 17.63
N ASP A 122 3.83 -0.33 18.82
CA ASP A 122 2.37 -0.40 19.04
C ASP A 122 1.71 0.96 19.34
N GLY A 123 2.49 2.05 19.41
CA GLY A 123 2.00 3.35 19.88
C GLY A 123 0.92 4.00 19.02
N ALA A 124 0.76 3.55 17.77
CA ALA A 124 -0.27 4.02 16.83
C ALA A 124 -1.28 2.92 16.44
N ARG A 125 -1.37 1.83 17.21
CA ARG A 125 -2.29 0.73 16.89
C ARG A 125 -3.75 1.21 16.86
N TYR A 126 -4.47 0.87 15.78
CA TYR A 126 -5.85 1.30 15.49
C TYR A 126 -6.06 2.81 15.32
N LYS A 127 -5.01 3.55 14.98
CA LYS A 127 -5.02 5.00 14.78
C LYS A 127 -4.48 5.37 13.40
N ALA A 128 -4.80 6.58 12.94
CA ALA A 128 -4.30 7.18 11.70
C ALA A 128 -3.44 8.42 11.99
#